data_AF-A0A2M7CJ03-F1
#
_entry.id   AF-A0A2M7CJ03-F1
#
_cell.length_a   1.000
_cell.length_b   1.000
_cell.length_c   1.000
_cell.angle_alpha   90.00
_cell.angle_beta   90.00
_cell.angle_gamma   90.00
#
_symmetry.space_group_name_H-M   'P 1'
#
loop_
_entity.id
_entity.type
_entity.pdbx_description
1 polymer ?
#
loop_
_entity_poly.entity_id
_entity_poly.type
_entity_poly.pdbx_seq_one_letter_code
_entity_poly.pdbx_strand_id
1 'polypeptide(L)'
;TAPNSKLEIAGAIATAVVSKVATDSPYTVTASNSTILANATDGVVTINLPTAVGITGRQYIFKKTDESANAVTIDGNGTETIDGSLTYTLEIQYKYVTVQSDGANWVIIANN
;
A
#
# COMPACT_ATOMS: atom_id res chain seq x y z
N THR A 1 20.88 -23.19 11.51
CA THR A 1 19.79 -24.18 11.56
C THR A 1 19.27 -24.38 10.15
N ALA A 2 18.73 -25.56 9.82
CA ALA A 2 18.11 -25.76 8.51
C ALA A 2 16.80 -24.95 8.44
N PRO A 3 16.54 -24.25 7.32
CA PRO A 3 15.34 -23.43 7.20
C PRO A 3 14.08 -24.30 7.15
N ASN A 4 13.03 -23.92 7.88
CA ASN A 4 11.72 -24.57 7.92
C ASN A 4 10.75 -24.06 6.84
N SER A 5 11.18 -23.08 6.04
CA SER A 5 10.39 -22.41 5.01
C SER A 5 11.20 -22.24 3.73
N LYS A 6 10.51 -22.12 2.59
CA LYS A 6 11.17 -21.83 1.30
C LYS A 6 12.00 -20.53 1.33
N LEU A 7 11.63 -19.59 2.20
CA LEU A 7 12.44 -18.42 2.56
C LEU A 7 12.48 -18.33 4.09
N GLU A 8 13.64 -18.62 4.68
CA GLU A 8 13.96 -18.30 6.07
C GLU A 8 15.33 -17.64 6.08
N ILE A 9 15.45 -16.55 6.82
CA ILE A 9 16.70 -15.82 7.01
C ILE A 9 16.94 -15.65 8.51
N ALA A 10 18.12 -16.03 8.97
CA ALA A 10 18.53 -15.89 10.37
C ALA A 10 19.01 -14.45 10.67
N GLY A 11 18.25 -13.46 10.21
CA GLY A 11 18.58 -12.04 10.29
C GLY A 11 17.40 -11.15 9.89
N ALA A 12 17.58 -9.83 9.96
CA ALA A 12 16.55 -8.87 9.57
C ALA A 12 16.37 -8.79 8.05
N ILE A 13 15.14 -8.48 7.62
CA ILE A 13 14.81 -8.18 6.22
C ILE A 13 14.60 -6.67 6.10
N ALA A 14 15.35 -6.03 5.19
CA ALA A 14 15.08 -4.66 4.77
C ALA A 14 14.23 -4.68 3.49
N THR A 15 13.17 -3.87 3.45
CA THR A 15 12.34 -3.68 2.25
C THR A 15 12.31 -2.21 1.84
N ALA A 16 11.94 -1.93 0.59
CA ALA A 16 11.91 -0.57 0.07
C ALA A 16 10.87 0.29 0.80
N VAL A 17 11.30 1.46 1.29
CA VAL A 17 10.44 2.49 1.88
C VAL A 17 10.57 3.76 1.05
N VAL A 18 9.43 4.35 0.68
CA VAL A 18 9.39 5.66 0.00
C VAL A 18 8.38 6.57 0.67
N SER A 19 8.60 7.89 0.56
CA SER A 19 7.63 8.92 0.96
C SER A 19 6.98 9.52 -0.27
N LYS A 20 5.68 9.83 -0.17
CA LYS A 20 4.88 10.48 -1.22
C LYS A 20 4.11 11.66 -0.64
N VAL A 21 4.18 12.79 -1.33
CA VAL A 21 3.53 14.05 -0.95
C VAL A 21 2.47 14.46 -1.97
N ALA A 22 1.73 15.53 -1.70
CA ALA A 22 0.70 16.05 -2.59
C ALA A 22 1.19 16.30 -4.03
N THR A 23 2.44 16.74 -4.23
CA THR A 23 3.01 16.97 -5.57
C THR A 23 3.36 15.68 -6.32
N ASP A 24 3.40 14.53 -5.65
CA ASP A 24 3.52 13.21 -6.31
C ASP A 24 2.15 12.65 -6.75
N SER A 25 1.04 13.32 -6.41
CA SER A 25 -0.32 12.81 -6.59
C SER A 25 -0.86 13.11 -8.01
N PRO A 26 -1.46 12.13 -8.72
CA PRO A 26 -1.58 10.73 -8.32
C PRO A 26 -0.27 9.94 -8.53
N TYR A 27 0.07 9.08 -7.56
CA TYR A 27 1.25 8.22 -7.64
C TYR A 27 0.90 6.77 -7.97
N THR A 28 1.45 6.21 -9.04
CA THR A 28 1.26 4.78 -9.37
C THR A 28 2.33 3.90 -8.72
N VAL A 29 1.88 2.90 -7.97
CA VAL A 29 2.75 1.92 -7.28
C VAL A 29 3.39 0.97 -8.29
N THR A 30 4.66 0.63 -8.05
CA THR A 30 5.46 -0.26 -8.89
C THR A 30 5.93 -1.49 -8.13
N ALA A 31 6.45 -2.48 -8.87
CA ALA A 31 7.03 -3.69 -8.30
C ALA A 31 8.29 -3.47 -7.44
N SER A 32 8.85 -2.26 -7.41
CA SER A 32 9.96 -1.90 -6.53
C SER A 32 9.52 -1.34 -5.17
N ASN A 33 8.23 -1.02 -5.00
CA ASN A 33 7.72 -0.50 -3.74
C ASN A 33 7.39 -1.64 -2.75
N SER A 34 7.51 -1.36 -1.45
CA SER A 34 7.01 -2.24 -0.39
C SER A 34 6.19 -1.44 0.62
N THR A 35 6.77 -0.40 1.22
CA THR A 35 6.06 0.54 2.10
C THR A 35 6.03 1.94 1.48
N ILE A 36 4.84 2.52 1.40
CA ILE A 36 4.62 3.90 0.97
C ILE A 36 4.11 4.70 2.17
N LEU A 37 4.92 5.64 2.61
CA LEU A 37 4.55 6.65 3.59
C LEU A 37 3.94 7.83 2.83
N ALA A 38 2.70 8.17 3.12
CA ALA A 38 2.00 9.27 2.48
C ALA A 38 1.89 10.44 3.45
N ASN A 39 2.27 11.63 2.97
CA ASN A 39 2.16 12.89 3.69
C ASN A 39 1.25 13.83 2.88
N ALA A 40 0.04 14.03 3.39
CA ALA A 40 -1.01 14.86 2.80
C ALA A 40 -1.03 16.29 3.38
N THR A 41 0.03 16.76 4.04
CA THR A 41 0.08 18.10 4.68
C THR A 41 -0.34 19.21 3.70
N ASP A 42 0.20 19.18 2.48
CA ASP A 42 0.00 20.24 1.49
C ASP A 42 -1.17 19.96 0.50
N GLY A 43 -1.92 18.88 0.72
CA GLY A 43 -3.05 18.50 -0.12
C GLY A 43 -3.32 17.00 -0.12
N VAL A 44 -4.47 16.62 -0.67
CA VAL A 44 -4.87 15.20 -0.79
C VAL A 44 -3.85 14.40 -1.62
N VAL A 45 -3.61 13.14 -1.23
CA VAL A 45 -2.69 12.23 -1.92
C VAL A 45 -3.47 11.03 -2.43
N THR A 46 -3.42 10.79 -3.73
CA THR A 46 -3.98 9.58 -4.35
C THR A 46 -2.84 8.65 -4.76
N ILE A 47 -2.97 7.38 -4.40
CA ILE A 47 -2.01 6.32 -4.72
C ILE A 47 -2.75 5.24 -5.51
N ASN A 48 -2.36 5.04 -6.77
CA ASN A 48 -2.95 4.05 -7.65
C ASN A 48 -2.20 2.71 -7.49
N LEU A 49 -2.94 1.64 -7.22
CA LEU A 49 -2.41 0.28 -7.25
C LEU A 49 -2.12 -0.15 -8.70
N PRO A 50 -1.09 -0.99 -8.93
CA PRO A 50 -0.99 -1.71 -10.19
C PRO A 50 -2.15 -2.71 -10.29
N THR A 51 -2.32 -3.31 -11.47
CA THR A 51 -3.25 -4.44 -11.61
C THR A 51 -2.87 -5.56 -10.65
N ALA A 52 -3.86 -6.08 -9.92
CA ALA A 52 -3.73 -7.28 -9.09
C ALA A 52 -3.55 -8.54 -9.94
N VAL A 53 -3.98 -8.49 -11.21
CA VAL A 53 -3.97 -9.63 -12.13
C VAL A 53 -2.53 -10.09 -12.39
N GLY A 54 -2.29 -11.38 -12.17
CA GLY A 54 -0.99 -12.02 -12.43
C GLY A 54 0.09 -11.77 -11.38
N ILE A 55 -0.22 -11.07 -10.27
CA ILE A 55 0.71 -10.82 -9.15
C ILE A 55 0.20 -11.35 -7.81
N THR A 56 -0.46 -12.51 -7.81
CA THR A 56 -0.99 -13.17 -6.61
C THR A 56 0.05 -13.24 -5.48
N GLY A 57 -0.36 -12.84 -4.29
CA GLY A 57 0.47 -12.82 -3.09
C GLY A 57 1.32 -11.56 -2.93
N ARG A 58 1.37 -10.65 -3.92
CA ARG A 58 2.08 -9.37 -3.80
C ARG A 58 1.45 -8.51 -2.70
N GLN A 59 2.28 -7.96 -1.81
CA GLN A 59 1.85 -7.10 -0.71
C GLN A 59 2.38 -5.67 -0.86
N TYR A 60 1.57 -4.70 -0.44
CA TYR A 60 1.97 -3.30 -0.25
C TYR A 60 1.43 -2.76 1.07
N ILE A 61 2.21 -1.90 1.72
CA ILE A 61 1.84 -1.20 2.95
C ILE A 61 1.71 0.29 2.64
N PHE A 62 0.58 0.89 3.00
CA PHE A 62 0.33 2.32 2.89
C PHE A 62 0.09 2.89 4.27
N LYS A 63 0.71 4.01 4.61
CA LYS A 63 0.52 4.67 5.90
C LYS A 63 0.46 6.18 5.74
N LYS A 64 -0.58 6.81 6.32
CA LYS A 64 -0.65 8.27 6.46
C LYS A 64 0.25 8.72 7.60
N THR A 65 1.05 9.75 7.38
CA THR A 65 2.10 10.19 8.32
C THR A 65 1.84 11.55 8.95
N ASP A 66 1.01 12.37 8.33
CA ASP A 66 0.67 13.72 8.78
C ASP A 66 -0.67 13.78 9.52
N GLU A 67 -0.87 14.85 10.27
CA GLU A 67 -2.07 15.13 11.07
C GLU A 67 -3.15 15.93 10.33
N SER A 68 -2.91 16.34 9.08
CA SER A 68 -3.87 17.16 8.33
C SER A 68 -5.18 16.40 8.08
N ALA A 69 -6.25 17.14 7.82
CA ALA A 69 -7.54 16.56 7.42
C ALA A 69 -7.54 16.06 5.96
N ASN A 70 -6.46 16.27 5.21
CA ASN A 70 -6.37 15.82 3.83
C ASN A 70 -6.20 14.30 3.79
N ALA A 71 -7.08 13.64 3.06
CA ALA A 71 -7.06 12.19 2.95
C ALA A 71 -5.90 11.67 2.09
N VAL A 72 -5.43 10.46 2.43
CA VAL A 72 -4.65 9.61 1.54
C VAL A 72 -5.58 8.53 1.00
N THR A 73 -5.80 8.51 -0.31
CA THR A 73 -6.69 7.56 -0.99
C THR A 73 -5.87 6.53 -1.75
N ILE A 74 -6.07 5.26 -1.46
CA ILE A 74 -5.55 4.13 -2.23
C ILE A 74 -6.63 3.74 -3.23
N ASP A 75 -6.29 3.76 -4.51
CA ASP A 75 -7.21 3.51 -5.63
C ASP A 75 -6.88 2.19 -6.34
N GLY A 76 -7.88 1.36 -6.57
CA GLY A 76 -7.76 0.12 -7.34
C GLY A 76 -7.50 0.38 -8.82
N ASN A 77 -6.98 -0.61 -9.54
CA ASN A 77 -6.77 -0.46 -10.98
C ASN A 77 -8.08 -0.67 -11.74
N GLY A 78 -8.63 0.39 -12.33
CA GLY A 78 -9.85 0.28 -13.15
C GLY A 78 -11.06 -0.16 -12.33
N THR A 79 -11.52 -1.40 -12.52
CA THR A 79 -12.66 -1.98 -11.78
C THR A 79 -12.23 -2.97 -10.70
N GLU A 80 -10.93 -3.17 -10.51
CA GLU A 80 -10.42 -4.00 -9.42
C GLU A 80 -10.77 -3.34 -8.08
N THR A 81 -11.03 -4.18 -7.08
CA THR A 81 -11.46 -3.74 -5.76
C THR A 81 -10.40 -4.00 -4.69
N ILE A 82 -10.51 -3.25 -3.60
CA ILE A 82 -9.84 -3.42 -2.31
C ILE A 82 -10.94 -3.82 -1.32
N ASP A 83 -11.01 -5.10 -0.95
CA ASP A 83 -12.10 -5.66 -0.11
C ASP A 83 -13.51 -5.25 -0.58
N GLY A 84 -13.76 -5.34 -1.89
CA GLY A 84 -15.07 -5.04 -2.49
C GLY A 84 -15.38 -3.56 -2.72
N SER A 85 -14.51 -2.64 -2.32
CA SER A 85 -14.57 -1.20 -2.65
C SER A 85 -13.58 -0.85 -3.76
N LEU A 86 -13.84 0.15 -4.59
CA LEU A 86 -12.84 0.61 -5.58
C LEU A 86 -11.66 1.34 -4.92
N THR A 87 -11.90 1.97 -3.76
CA THR A 87 -10.91 2.76 -3.04
C THR A 87 -10.89 2.42 -1.55
N TYR A 88 -9.76 2.71 -0.92
CA TYR A 88 -9.59 2.69 0.53
C TYR A 88 -8.91 3.97 1.01
N THR A 89 -9.47 4.62 2.03
CA THR A 89 -9.02 5.95 2.48
C THR A 89 -8.40 5.90 3.87
N LEU A 90 -7.25 6.56 4.03
CA LEU A 90 -6.61 6.84 5.31
C LEU A 90 -6.82 8.32 5.65
N GLU A 91 -7.70 8.62 6.61
CA GLU A 91 -8.05 10.01 6.98
C GLU A 91 -7.24 10.50 8.19
N ILE A 92 -6.98 9.61 9.14
CA ILE A 92 -6.35 9.97 10.42
C ILE A 92 -4.85 9.65 10.37
N GLN A 93 -4.05 10.48 11.04
CA GLN A 93 -2.62 10.24 11.20
C GLN A 93 -2.34 8.82 11.71
N TYR A 94 -1.30 8.20 11.13
CA TYR A 94 -0.82 6.86 11.47
C TYR A 94 -1.76 5.71 11.20
N LYS A 95 -2.92 5.96 10.59
CA LYS A 95 -3.70 4.91 9.94
C LYS A 95 -2.87 4.28 8.84
N TYR A 96 -2.92 2.95 8.77
CA TYR A 96 -2.27 2.19 7.73
C TYR A 96 -3.18 1.09 7.20
N VAL A 97 -2.88 0.63 5.99
CA VAL A 97 -3.48 -0.56 5.39
C VAL A 97 -2.40 -1.38 4.72
N THR A 98 -2.46 -2.69 4.90
CA THR A 98 -1.68 -3.67 4.14
C THR A 98 -2.64 -4.42 3.24
N VAL A 99 -2.39 -4.35 1.94
CA VAL A 99 -3.17 -5.05 0.92
C VAL A 99 -2.34 -6.17 0.31
N GLN A 100 -2.99 -7.26 -0.08
CA GLN A 100 -2.39 -8.38 -0.78
C GLN A 100 -3.20 -8.71 -2.03
N SER A 101 -2.55 -8.92 -3.17
CA SER A 101 -3.25 -9.39 -4.38
C SER A 101 -3.70 -10.84 -4.20
N ASP A 102 -4.97 -11.12 -4.51
CA ASP A 102 -5.50 -12.49 -4.65
C ASP A 102 -5.33 -13.05 -6.07
N GLY A 103 -4.78 -12.25 -6.99
CA GLY A 103 -4.66 -12.55 -8.43
C GLY A 103 -5.73 -11.93 -9.32
N ALA A 104 -6.70 -11.22 -8.75
CA ALA A 104 -7.74 -10.49 -9.49
C ALA A 104 -8.12 -9.15 -8.81
N ASN A 105 -8.14 -9.11 -7.49
CA ASN A 105 -8.42 -7.95 -6.64
C ASN A 105 -7.37 -7.85 -5.51
N TRP A 106 -7.53 -6.84 -4.68
CA TRP A 106 -6.74 -6.61 -3.47
C TRP A 106 -7.55 -6.95 -2.23
N VAL A 107 -6.98 -7.77 -1.35
CA VAL A 107 -7.57 -8.07 -0.03
C VAL A 107 -6.83 -7.32 1.07
N ILE A 108 -7.53 -6.81 2.07
CA ILE A 108 -6.91 -6.18 3.24
C ILE A 108 -6.52 -7.27 4.23
N ILE A 109 -5.23 -7.34 4.58
CA ILE A 109 -4.70 -8.33 5.53
C ILE A 109 -4.28 -7.74 6.88
N ALA A 110 -4.19 -6.40 6.97
CA ALA A 110 -3.96 -5.67 8.22
C ALA A 110 -4.35 -4.19 8.06
N ASN A 111 -4.98 -3.60 9.08
CA ASN A 111 -5.22 -2.17 9.22
C ASN A 111 -5.40 -1.80 10.70
N ASN A 112 -5.59 -0.52 11.03
CA ASN A 112 -5.87 -0.05 12.39
C ASN A 112 -6.81 1.14 12.46
#